data_AF-A0AA37JTX3-F1
#
_entry.id   AF-A0AA37JTX3-F1
#
_cell.length_a   1.000
_cell.length_b   1.000
_cell.length_c   1.000
_cell.angle_alpha   90.00
_cell.angle_beta   90.00
_cell.angle_gamma   90.00
#
_symmetry.space_group_name_H-M   'P 1'
#
loop_
_entity.id
_entity.type
_entity.pdbx_description
1 polymer ?
#
loop_
_entity_poly.entity_id
_entity_poly.type
_entity_poly.pdbx_seq_one_letter_code
_entity_poly.pdbx_strand_id
1 'polypeptide(L)'
;MREAYAMPTHSVHSRTLRKGFTRASIRSSVFARCFFALAERNEKGTIMGKVQVLAVLSMDGCLASELHGKSYKELCLDCCGINEIKENALYHITLDYSISMLDEWRKHETDTCYLAEASPEKTDYINGLLRMQVVDEIILYTVPFIAGTGKYFFRSALPLVKWTLVSQKKFPNGVTCHIYNRMTSERTA
;
A
#
# COMPACT_ATOMS: atom_id res chain seq x y z
N MET A 1 -54.45 9.50 32.18
CA MET A 1 -54.51 10.82 31.51
C MET A 1 -53.96 11.87 32.46
N ARG A 2 -52.72 12.31 32.26
CA ARG A 2 -52.15 13.50 32.91
C ARG A 2 -51.21 14.18 31.92
N GLU A 3 -51.67 15.32 31.42
CA GLU A 3 -50.92 16.33 30.70
C GLU A 3 -50.08 17.17 31.67
N ALA A 4 -48.91 17.59 31.16
CA ALA A 4 -48.14 18.82 31.39
C ALA A 4 -47.75 19.27 32.82
N TYR A 5 -46.47 19.64 33.01
CA TYR A 5 -46.05 21.06 33.00
C TYR A 5 -44.51 21.25 33.09
N ALA A 6 -44.05 22.23 32.30
CA ALA A 6 -42.92 23.16 32.47
C ALA A 6 -41.43 22.71 32.42
N MET A 7 -40.73 23.23 31.39
CA MET A 7 -39.33 23.72 31.42
C MET A 7 -39.41 25.27 31.50
N PRO A 8 -38.49 26.02 32.15
CA PRO A 8 -37.27 26.47 31.42
C PRO A 8 -36.02 26.92 32.26
N THR A 9 -34.86 26.93 31.56
CA THR A 9 -33.72 27.88 31.64
C THR A 9 -32.96 28.15 32.94
N HIS A 10 -31.64 27.93 32.95
CA HIS A 10 -30.57 28.96 33.04
C HIS A 10 -29.17 28.33 33.23
N SER A 11 -28.15 29.10 32.86
CA SER A 11 -26.76 28.70 32.60
C SER A 11 -25.77 29.22 33.67
N VAL A 12 -24.55 28.65 33.65
CA VAL A 12 -23.24 29.12 34.19
C VAL A 12 -22.97 29.05 35.72
N HIS A 13 -22.03 28.21 36.18
CA HIS A 13 -20.59 28.55 36.38
C HIS A 13 -19.81 27.48 37.20
N SER A 14 -18.84 26.86 36.52
CA SER A 14 -17.47 26.45 36.90
C SER A 14 -17.10 25.96 38.31
N ARG A 15 -16.48 24.77 38.38
CA ARG A 15 -15.22 24.57 39.12
C ARG A 15 -14.19 23.73 38.34
N THR A 16 -13.15 24.45 37.96
CA THR A 16 -11.77 24.07 37.63
C THR A 16 -11.22 22.75 38.20
N LEU A 17 -10.62 21.95 37.32
CA LEU A 17 -9.40 21.21 37.65
C LEU A 17 -8.38 21.37 36.51
N ARG A 18 -7.33 22.17 36.76
CA ARG A 18 -6.13 22.23 35.93
C ARG A 18 -5.14 21.17 36.40
N LYS A 19 -4.66 20.37 35.45
CA LYS A 19 -3.30 19.81 35.34
C LYS A 19 -3.22 19.30 33.90
N GLY A 20 -2.68 20.06 32.95
CA GLY A 20 -1.27 20.38 32.87
C GLY A 20 -0.63 19.47 31.83
N PHE A 21 -0.99 19.64 30.56
CA PHE A 21 -0.25 19.01 29.46
C PHE A 21 0.80 19.98 28.96
N THR A 22 2.04 19.67 29.30
CA THR A 22 3.25 20.33 28.83
C THR A 22 3.32 20.24 27.31
N ARG A 23 3.26 21.41 26.68
CA ARG A 23 3.59 21.65 25.27
C ARG A 23 5.05 21.27 25.04
N ALA A 24 5.28 20.04 24.55
CA ALA A 24 6.59 19.62 24.05
C ALA A 24 6.62 19.70 22.53
N SER A 25 7.43 20.67 22.08
CA SER A 25 7.91 21.00 20.75
C SER A 25 7.61 20.03 19.60
N ILE A 26 6.96 20.58 18.58
CA ILE A 26 7.14 20.23 17.17
C ILE A 26 8.65 20.29 16.90
N ARG A 27 9.29 19.12 16.81
CA ARG A 27 10.61 18.95 16.19
C ARG A 27 10.53 17.70 15.33
N SER A 28 10.39 17.94 14.04
CA SER A 28 10.80 17.08 12.93
C SER A 28 11.39 15.71 13.33
N SER A 29 10.54 14.70 13.45
CA SER A 29 10.98 13.30 13.61
C SER A 29 10.20 12.32 12.72
N VAL A 30 9.31 12.82 11.86
CA VAL A 30 8.40 11.99 11.05
C VAL A 30 9.00 11.59 9.70
N PHE A 31 10.17 12.12 9.31
CA PHE A 31 10.84 11.70 8.08
C PHE A 31 11.67 10.40 8.20
N ALA A 32 11.97 9.93 9.42
CA ALA A 32 12.98 8.89 9.62
C ALA A 32 12.45 7.50 9.99
N ARG A 33 11.15 7.22 9.85
CA ARG A 33 10.58 5.88 10.16
C ARG A 33 9.84 5.17 9.02
N CYS A 34 9.84 5.75 7.82
CA CYS A 34 9.54 4.99 6.59
C CYS A 34 10.80 4.40 5.95
N PHE A 35 11.99 4.77 6.43
CA PHE A 35 13.25 4.23 5.94
C PHE A 35 13.56 2.81 6.44
N PHE A 36 13.05 2.42 7.60
CA PHE A 36 13.45 1.14 8.23
C PHE A 36 12.76 -0.11 7.68
N ALA A 37 11.75 0.00 6.82
CA ALA A 37 11.17 -1.17 6.14
C ALA A 37 11.93 -1.58 4.85
N LEU A 38 12.85 -0.74 4.36
CA LEU A 38 13.64 -1.03 3.15
C LEU A 38 15.16 -0.84 3.33
N ALA A 39 15.64 -0.40 4.50
CA ALA A 39 17.06 -0.06 4.71
C ALA A 39 17.67 -0.58 6.02
N GLU A 40 17.28 -1.77 6.50
CA GLU A 40 18.18 -2.62 7.30
C GLU A 40 18.60 -3.83 6.44
N ARG A 41 19.49 -3.59 5.48
CA ARG A 41 20.30 -4.65 4.88
C ARG A 41 21.72 -4.50 5.36
N ASN A 42 21.92 -4.91 6.61
CA ASN A 42 23.24 -5.14 7.19
C ASN A 42 23.23 -6.52 7.85
N GLU A 43 23.36 -7.54 7.02
CA GLU A 43 24.00 -8.82 7.31
C GLU A 43 24.27 -9.47 5.94
N LYS A 44 25.46 -10.06 5.76
CA LYS A 44 25.92 -10.67 4.50
C LYS A 44 25.15 -11.96 4.19
N GLY A 45 23.84 -11.84 3.94
CA GLY A 45 23.02 -12.86 3.31
C GLY A 45 22.90 -12.52 1.82
N THR A 46 23.06 -13.49 0.94
CA THR A 46 22.86 -13.29 -0.48
C THR A 46 21.41 -12.86 -0.74
N ILE A 47 21.25 -11.66 -1.30
CA ILE A 47 19.92 -11.12 -1.52
C ILE A 47 19.42 -11.67 -2.86
N MET A 48 18.41 -12.52 -2.79
CA MET A 48 17.70 -13.02 -3.97
C MET A 48 16.98 -11.88 -4.69
N GLY A 49 16.83 -12.01 -6.01
CA GLY A 49 15.95 -11.12 -6.77
C GLY A 49 14.50 -11.20 -6.26
N LYS A 50 13.73 -10.13 -6.42
CA LYS A 50 12.32 -10.06 -6.01
C LYS A 50 11.43 -9.50 -7.10
N VAL A 51 10.24 -10.08 -7.24
CA VAL A 51 9.18 -9.55 -8.10
C VAL A 51 8.15 -8.82 -7.25
N GLN A 52 8.05 -7.52 -7.45
CA GLN A 52 7.11 -6.63 -6.77
C GLN A 52 5.95 -6.26 -7.69
N VAL A 53 4.76 -6.16 -7.13
CA VAL A 53 3.60 -5.58 -7.80
C VAL A 53 3.23 -4.27 -7.11
N LEU A 54 3.06 -3.21 -7.89
CA LEU A 54 2.58 -1.92 -7.42
C LEU A 54 1.22 -1.63 -8.05
N ALA A 55 0.20 -1.41 -7.22
CA ALA A 55 -1.13 -1.05 -7.70
C ALA A 55 -1.72 0.13 -6.92
N VAL A 56 -2.40 1.03 -7.63
CA VAL A 56 -3.18 2.12 -7.05
C VAL A 56 -4.66 1.82 -7.29
N LEU A 57 -5.41 1.63 -6.21
CA LEU A 57 -6.77 1.10 -6.21
C LEU A 57 -7.74 1.99 -5.44
N SER A 58 -8.97 2.10 -5.91
CA SER A 58 -10.09 2.60 -5.10
C SER A 58 -10.41 1.66 -3.92
N MET A 59 -11.25 2.11 -2.99
CA MET A 59 -11.67 1.31 -1.83
C MET A 59 -12.40 0.02 -2.21
N ASP A 60 -13.07 0.01 -3.37
CA ASP A 60 -13.74 -1.16 -3.96
C ASP A 60 -12.84 -2.00 -4.87
N GLY A 61 -11.57 -1.64 -5.05
CA GLY A 61 -10.57 -2.46 -5.74
C GLY A 61 -10.45 -2.23 -7.25
N CYS A 62 -11.06 -1.17 -7.79
CA CYS A 62 -10.87 -0.73 -9.17
C CYS A 62 -9.54 -0.01 -9.33
N LEU A 63 -8.90 -0.12 -10.51
CA LEU A 63 -7.69 0.63 -10.82
C LEU A 63 -7.95 2.13 -10.84
N ALA A 64 -7.13 2.88 -10.12
CA ALA A 64 -7.30 4.32 -10.01
C ALA A 64 -6.99 5.07 -11.32
N SER A 65 -6.24 4.46 -12.24
CA SER A 65 -5.93 5.05 -13.55
C SER A 65 -7.11 5.08 -14.51
N GLU A 66 -8.16 4.28 -14.29
CA GLU A 66 -9.40 4.34 -15.08
C GLU A 66 -10.38 5.41 -14.59
N LEU A 67 -10.08 6.07 -13.48
CA LEU A 67 -10.96 7.07 -12.93
C LEU A 67 -10.92 8.32 -13.78
N HIS A 68 -12.01 8.54 -14.48
CA HIS A 68 -12.25 9.77 -15.24
C HIS A 68 -12.48 10.92 -14.24
N GLY A 69 -11.44 11.66 -13.84
CA GLY A 69 -11.64 12.81 -12.95
C GLY A 69 -10.40 13.56 -12.46
N LYS A 70 -10.64 14.78 -11.97
CA LYS A 70 -9.68 15.66 -11.28
C LYS A 70 -9.07 15.02 -10.00
N SER A 71 -9.74 14.00 -9.47
CA SER A 71 -9.38 13.29 -8.24
C SER A 71 -8.02 12.60 -8.30
N TYR A 72 -7.61 11.98 -9.42
CA TYR A 72 -6.30 11.29 -9.49
C TYR A 72 -5.11 12.25 -9.31
N LYS A 73 -5.16 13.44 -9.92
CA LYS A 73 -4.13 14.48 -9.77
C LYS A 73 -4.19 15.17 -8.41
N GLU A 74 -5.38 15.35 -7.84
CA GLU A 74 -5.57 15.96 -6.52
C GLU A 74 -5.06 15.09 -5.37
N LEU A 75 -4.95 13.76 -5.58
CA LEU A 75 -4.45 12.85 -4.57
C LEU A 75 -2.96 13.01 -4.25
N CYS A 76 -2.17 13.79 -5.00
CA CYS A 76 -0.70 13.93 -4.85
C CYS A 76 -0.01 12.60 -4.46
N LEU A 77 -0.10 11.58 -5.32
CA LEU A 77 0.56 10.30 -5.06
C LEU A 77 2.08 10.46 -4.96
N ASP A 78 2.65 11.49 -5.60
CA ASP A 78 4.05 11.87 -5.47
C ASP A 78 4.44 12.18 -4.01
N CYS A 79 3.51 12.77 -3.25
CA CYS A 79 3.68 13.02 -1.81
C CYS A 79 3.64 11.72 -0.97
N CYS A 80 3.28 10.59 -1.58
CA CYS A 80 3.01 9.32 -0.90
C CYS A 80 4.15 8.30 -0.99
N GLY A 81 5.33 8.65 -1.49
CA GLY A 81 6.44 7.69 -1.55
C GLY A 81 6.40 6.75 -2.77
N ILE A 82 5.50 6.98 -3.74
CA ILE A 82 5.29 6.08 -4.87
C ILE A 82 6.44 6.16 -5.89
N ASN A 83 7.02 7.35 -6.07
CA ASN A 83 8.09 7.57 -7.05
C ASN A 83 9.39 6.94 -6.56
N GLU A 84 9.66 7.01 -5.27
CA GLU A 84 10.80 6.36 -4.65
C GLU A 84 10.73 4.83 -4.85
N ILE A 85 9.54 4.22 -4.77
CA ILE A 85 9.37 2.79 -5.07
C ILE A 85 9.68 2.49 -6.54
N LYS A 86 9.23 3.35 -7.45
CA LYS A 86 9.49 3.21 -8.89
C LYS A 86 10.97 3.36 -9.22
N GLU A 87 11.63 4.38 -8.65
CA GLU A 87 13.05 4.68 -8.85
C GLU A 87 13.98 3.62 -8.24
N ASN A 88 13.55 2.99 -7.13
CA ASN A 88 14.31 1.90 -6.50
C ASN A 88 14.21 0.56 -7.26
N ALA A 89 13.27 0.42 -8.21
CA ALA A 89 13.17 -0.77 -9.02
C ALA A 89 14.21 -0.74 -10.15
N LEU A 90 15.03 -1.79 -10.26
CA LEU A 90 16.04 -1.88 -11.31
C LEU A 90 15.40 -2.10 -12.68
N TYR A 91 14.29 -2.85 -12.72
CA TYR A 91 13.57 -3.15 -13.96
C TYR A 91 12.07 -2.98 -13.79
N HIS A 92 11.45 -2.32 -14.77
CA HIS A 92 9.99 -2.26 -14.88
C HIS A 92 9.49 -3.38 -15.80
N ILE A 93 8.63 -4.24 -15.27
CA ILE A 93 8.11 -5.40 -16.01
C ILE A 93 7.16 -4.91 -17.12
N THR A 94 7.43 -5.39 -18.32
CA THR A 94 6.65 -5.23 -19.54
C THR A 94 6.04 -6.58 -19.97
N LEU A 95 5.06 -6.55 -20.88
CA LEU A 95 4.25 -7.73 -21.23
C LEU A 95 5.03 -8.81 -22.00
N ASP A 96 6.21 -8.49 -22.53
CA ASP A 96 7.14 -9.37 -23.22
C ASP A 96 7.97 -10.25 -22.26
N TYR A 97 7.99 -9.93 -20.97
CA TYR A 97 8.70 -10.73 -19.97
C TYR A 97 7.92 -12.02 -19.73
N SER A 98 8.53 -13.16 -20.01
CA SER A 98 7.88 -14.44 -19.73
C SER A 98 7.82 -14.69 -18.22
N ILE A 99 6.71 -15.27 -17.75
CA ILE A 99 6.52 -15.58 -16.32
C ILE A 99 7.61 -16.54 -15.82
N SER A 100 7.99 -17.54 -16.62
CA SER A 100 9.03 -18.51 -16.26
C SER A 100 10.41 -17.86 -16.13
N MET A 101 10.72 -16.89 -17.00
CA MET A 101 11.98 -16.13 -16.91
C MET A 101 12.04 -15.31 -15.63
N LEU A 102 10.95 -14.64 -15.24
CA LEU A 102 10.87 -13.93 -13.97
C LEU A 102 10.98 -14.88 -12.76
N ASP A 103 10.39 -16.08 -12.84
CA ASP A 103 10.52 -17.10 -11.80
C ASP A 103 11.96 -17.61 -11.64
N GLU A 104 12.70 -17.77 -12.74
CA GLU A 104 14.12 -18.13 -12.70
C GLU A 104 14.98 -16.97 -12.22
N TRP A 105 14.81 -15.77 -12.78
CA TRP A 105 15.61 -14.59 -12.47
C TRP A 105 15.55 -14.19 -10.99
N ARG A 106 14.38 -14.31 -10.35
CA ARG A 106 14.26 -14.04 -8.91
C ARG A 106 15.03 -15.04 -8.04
N LYS A 107 15.33 -16.25 -8.55
CA LYS A 107 16.11 -17.25 -7.81
C LYS A 107 17.61 -16.94 -7.81
N HIS A 108 18.08 -16.08 -8.71
CA HIS A 108 19.47 -15.64 -8.71
C HIS A 108 19.75 -14.64 -7.57
N GLU A 109 20.94 -14.72 -7.01
CA GLU A 109 21.41 -13.86 -5.90
C GLU A 109 21.91 -12.50 -6.43
N THR A 110 21.03 -11.77 -7.11
CA THR A 110 21.37 -10.55 -7.88
C THR A 110 20.92 -9.25 -7.20
N ASP A 111 20.32 -9.30 -6.01
CA ASP A 111 19.65 -8.17 -5.33
C ASP A 111 18.77 -7.33 -6.28
N THR A 112 18.16 -7.98 -7.28
CA THR A 112 17.45 -7.28 -8.35
C THR A 112 15.97 -7.15 -8.03
N CYS A 113 15.43 -5.95 -8.18
CA CYS A 113 14.01 -5.68 -8.00
C CYS A 113 13.30 -5.49 -9.34
N TYR A 114 12.36 -6.38 -9.64
CA TYR A 114 11.50 -6.31 -10.83
C TYR A 114 10.12 -5.79 -10.44
N LEU A 115 9.73 -4.62 -10.93
CA LEU A 115 8.49 -3.96 -10.57
C LEU A 115 7.45 -4.06 -11.68
N ALA A 116 6.34 -4.74 -11.40
CA ALA A 116 5.15 -4.72 -12.23
C ALA A 116 4.17 -3.65 -11.74
N GLU A 117 4.11 -2.53 -12.46
CA GLU A 117 3.10 -1.50 -12.21
C GLU A 117 1.75 -1.88 -12.83
N ALA A 118 0.70 -1.86 -12.02
CA ALA A 118 -0.64 -2.17 -12.46
C ALA A 118 -1.22 -1.04 -13.31
N SER A 119 -1.48 -1.37 -14.57
CA SER A 119 -2.26 -0.57 -15.50
C SER A 119 -3.43 -1.40 -16.05
N PRO A 120 -4.43 -0.77 -16.67
CA PRO A 120 -5.53 -1.49 -17.29
C PRO A 120 -5.05 -2.56 -18.27
N GLU A 121 -4.02 -2.27 -19.06
CA GLU A 121 -3.44 -3.21 -20.02
C GLU A 121 -2.66 -4.34 -19.35
N LYS A 122 -1.95 -4.05 -18.25
CA LYS A 122 -1.09 -5.02 -17.55
C LYS A 122 -1.82 -5.89 -16.52
N THR A 123 -3.06 -5.56 -16.18
CA THR A 123 -3.81 -6.24 -15.10
C THR A 123 -3.87 -7.75 -15.29
N ASP A 124 -4.19 -8.21 -16.49
CA ASP A 124 -4.36 -9.64 -16.76
C ASP A 124 -3.06 -10.42 -16.64
N TYR A 125 -1.97 -9.84 -17.12
CA TYR A 125 -0.62 -10.36 -16.99
C TYR A 125 -0.18 -10.42 -15.52
N ILE A 126 -0.41 -9.35 -14.73
CA ILE A 126 -0.07 -9.32 -13.31
C ILE A 126 -0.88 -10.35 -12.51
N ASN A 127 -2.16 -10.53 -12.82
CA ASN A 127 -2.93 -11.62 -12.23
C ASN A 127 -2.36 -12.99 -12.60
N GLY A 128 -1.80 -13.15 -13.80
CA GLY A 128 -0.99 -14.32 -14.18
C GLY A 128 0.21 -14.52 -13.26
N LEU A 129 1.00 -13.47 -13.00
CA LEU A 129 2.14 -13.53 -12.07
C LEU A 129 1.72 -13.95 -10.66
N LEU A 130 0.60 -13.43 -10.16
CA LEU A 130 0.03 -13.79 -8.87
C LEU A 130 -0.42 -15.25 -8.82
N ARG A 131 -1.10 -15.73 -9.88
CA ARG A 131 -1.56 -17.13 -9.99
C ARG A 131 -0.40 -18.13 -10.05
N MET A 132 0.67 -17.75 -10.75
CA MET A 132 1.89 -18.55 -10.85
C MET A 132 2.81 -18.40 -9.64
N GLN A 133 2.40 -17.65 -8.60
CA GLN A 133 3.16 -17.44 -7.37
C GLN A 133 4.58 -16.90 -7.63
N VAL A 134 4.70 -16.03 -8.64
CA VAL A 134 5.97 -15.37 -9.00
C VAL A 134 6.15 -14.07 -8.21
N VAL A 135 5.07 -13.43 -7.77
CA VAL A 135 5.11 -12.18 -7.01
C VAL A 135 5.49 -12.43 -5.56
N ASP A 136 6.55 -11.77 -5.10
CA ASP A 136 7.08 -11.91 -3.73
C ASP A 136 6.55 -10.82 -2.79
N GLU A 137 6.26 -9.64 -3.33
CA GLU A 137 5.73 -8.49 -2.57
C GLU A 137 4.63 -7.77 -3.35
N ILE A 138 3.58 -7.37 -2.65
CA ILE A 138 2.48 -6.55 -3.20
C ILE A 138 2.43 -5.23 -2.43
N ILE A 139 2.53 -4.14 -3.17
CA ILE A 139 2.39 -2.77 -2.69
C ILE A 139 1.06 -2.21 -3.20
N LEU A 140 0.12 -1.99 -2.29
CA LEU A 140 -1.20 -1.47 -2.60
C LEU A 140 -1.39 -0.06 -2.05
N TYR A 141 -1.59 0.91 -2.94
CA TYR A 141 -2.09 2.22 -2.58
C TYR A 141 -3.61 2.24 -2.72
N THR A 142 -4.33 2.33 -1.60
CA THR A 142 -5.78 2.51 -1.59
C THR A 142 -6.13 3.97 -1.41
N VAL A 143 -6.82 4.54 -2.40
CA VAL A 143 -7.28 5.92 -2.40
C VAL A 143 -8.69 6.01 -1.81
N PRO A 144 -9.02 7.06 -1.02
CA PRO A 144 -10.18 7.07 -0.13
C PRO A 144 -11.50 7.44 -0.86
N PHE A 145 -11.82 6.73 -1.93
CA PHE A 145 -13.12 6.85 -2.61
C PHE A 145 -13.52 5.48 -3.22
N ILE A 146 -14.81 5.33 -3.51
CA ILE A 146 -15.39 4.15 -4.16
C ILE A 146 -15.65 4.48 -5.63
N ALA A 147 -15.10 3.70 -6.56
CA ALA A 147 -15.26 3.95 -7.99
C ALA A 147 -16.66 3.56 -8.48
N GLY A 148 -17.22 2.47 -7.97
CA GLY A 148 -18.49 1.90 -8.37
C GLY A 148 -18.48 1.25 -9.77
N THR A 149 -17.54 1.64 -10.63
CA THR A 149 -17.31 1.09 -11.97
C THR A 149 -15.82 1.08 -12.29
N GLY A 150 -15.42 0.35 -13.34
CA GLY A 150 -14.03 0.25 -13.81
C GLY A 150 -13.46 -1.17 -13.74
N LYS A 151 -12.19 -1.31 -14.11
CA LYS A 151 -11.44 -2.56 -14.13
C LYS A 151 -10.91 -2.85 -12.74
N TYR A 152 -11.51 -3.86 -12.12
CA TYR A 152 -11.04 -4.46 -10.88
C TYR A 152 -9.65 -5.08 -11.09
N PHE A 153 -8.74 -4.78 -10.16
CA PHE A 153 -7.37 -5.27 -10.24
C PHE A 153 -7.30 -6.77 -9.97
N PHE A 154 -7.83 -7.21 -8.83
CA PHE A 154 -7.87 -8.63 -8.51
C PHE A 154 -9.03 -9.29 -9.25
N ARG A 155 -8.71 -10.21 -10.17
CA ARG A 155 -9.69 -11.05 -10.84
C ARG A 155 -9.93 -12.32 -10.03
N SER A 156 -11.07 -12.98 -10.27
CA SER A 156 -11.40 -14.23 -9.60
C SER A 156 -10.30 -15.30 -9.81
N ALA A 157 -10.23 -16.24 -8.86
CA ALA A 157 -9.30 -17.37 -8.82
C ALA A 157 -7.81 -17.02 -8.64
N LEU A 158 -7.48 -16.22 -7.60
CA LEU A 158 -6.12 -16.19 -7.07
C LEU A 158 -5.91 -17.42 -6.16
N PRO A 159 -4.72 -18.04 -6.18
CA PRO A 159 -4.42 -19.19 -5.34
C PRO A 159 -4.53 -18.81 -3.87
N LEU A 160 -4.90 -19.77 -3.03
CA LEU A 160 -4.89 -19.61 -1.57
C LEU A 160 -3.44 -19.55 -1.09
N VAL A 161 -2.86 -18.36 -1.13
CA VAL A 161 -1.49 -18.07 -0.69
C VAL A 161 -1.57 -17.19 0.55
N LYS A 162 -0.77 -17.49 1.56
CA LYS A 162 -0.68 -16.66 2.76
C LYS A 162 0.19 -15.44 2.47
N TRP A 163 -0.35 -14.27 2.73
CA TRP A 163 0.33 -12.99 2.64
C TRP A 163 0.42 -12.39 4.04
N THR A 164 1.59 -11.84 4.38
CA THR A 164 1.82 -11.14 5.64
C THR A 164 1.83 -9.65 5.36
N LEU A 165 1.00 -8.88 6.08
CA LEU A 165 1.10 -7.42 6.07
C LEU A 165 2.38 -7.02 6.81
N VAL A 166 3.33 -6.44 6.10
CA VAL A 166 4.63 -6.03 6.65
C VAL A 166 4.63 -4.56 7.04
N SER A 167 3.95 -3.73 6.27
CA SER A 167 3.87 -2.30 6.52
C SER A 167 2.53 -1.74 6.13
N GLN A 168 2.05 -0.78 6.91
CA GLN A 168 0.88 0.01 6.62
C GLN A 168 1.19 1.47 6.92
N LYS A 169 0.89 2.35 5.96
CA LYS A 169 1.09 3.79 6.11
C LYS A 169 -0.17 4.53 5.67
N LYS A 170 -0.60 5.49 6.48
CA LYS A 170 -1.70 6.40 6.14
C LYS A 170 -1.14 7.80 5.88
N PHE A 171 -1.55 8.39 4.79
CA PHE A 171 -1.12 9.72 4.37
C PHE A 171 -2.16 10.78 4.72
N PRO A 172 -1.77 12.07 4.86
CA PRO A 172 -2.68 13.15 5.24
C PRO A 172 -3.84 13.38 4.25
N ASN A 173 -3.62 13.08 2.97
CA ASN A 173 -4.61 13.11 1.88
C ASN A 173 -5.63 11.94 1.95
N GLY A 174 -5.53 11.07 2.96
CA GLY A 174 -6.42 9.93 3.15
C GLY A 174 -6.01 8.66 2.38
N VAL A 175 -4.98 8.72 1.54
CA VAL A 175 -4.42 7.53 0.87
C VAL A 175 -3.82 6.60 1.92
N THR A 176 -3.95 5.30 1.72
CA THR A 176 -3.30 4.28 2.55
C THR A 176 -2.43 3.39 1.69
N CYS A 177 -1.21 3.11 2.13
CA CYS A 177 -0.30 2.17 1.51
C CYS A 177 -0.20 0.93 2.39
N HIS A 178 -0.35 -0.24 1.79
CA HIS A 178 -0.16 -1.54 2.43
C HIS A 178 0.89 -2.31 1.65
N ILE A 179 1.87 -2.87 2.36
CA ILE A 179 2.92 -3.71 1.79
C ILE A 179 2.75 -5.11 2.35
N TYR A 180 2.57 -6.08 1.46
CA TYR A 180 2.39 -7.49 1.79
C TYR A 180 3.54 -8.30 1.23
N ASN A 181 4.13 -9.17 2.05
CA ASN A 181 5.08 -10.17 1.59
C ASN A 181 4.41 -11.53 1.50
N ARG A 182 4.75 -12.29 0.46
CA ARG A 182 4.33 -13.67 0.34
C ARG A 182 5.01 -14.47 1.44
N MET A 183 4.24 -15.24 2.21
CA MET A 183 4.84 -16.27 3.05
C MET A 183 5.36 -17.39 2.14
N THR A 184 6.67 -17.44 1.94
CA THR A 184 7.32 -18.67 1.54
C THR A 184 7.49 -19.50 2.80
N SER A 185 6.79 -20.63 2.91
CA SER A 185 7.23 -21.68 3.84
C SER A 185 8.73 -21.88 3.58
N GLU A 186 9.53 -21.77 4.64
CA GLU A 186 10.99 -21.94 4.60
C GLU A 186 11.34 -22.99 3.54
N ARG A 187 11.99 -22.55 2.47
CA ARG A 187 12.67 -23.46 1.57
C ARG A 187 13.89 -23.91 2.36
N THR A 188 13.64 -24.86 3.26
CA THR A 188 14.68 -25.60 3.97
C THR A 188 15.68 -26.08 2.93
N ALA A 189 16.94 -25.75 3.22
CA ALA A 189 18.15 -26.01 2.45
C ALA A 189 18.22 -27.40 1.82
#